data_AF-A0A8D8ZFL7-F1
#
_entry.id   AF-A0A8D8ZFL7-F1
#
_cell.length_a   1.000
_cell.length_b   1.000
_cell.length_c   1.000
_cell.angle_alpha   90.00
_cell.angle_beta   90.00
_cell.angle_gamma   90.00
#
_symmetry.space_group_name_H-M   'P 1'
#
loop_
_entity.id
_entity.type
_entity.pdbx_description
1 polymer ?
#
loop_
_entity_poly.entity_id
_entity_poly.type
_entity_poly.pdbx_seq_one_letter_code
_entity_poly.pdbx_strand_id
1 'polypeptide(L)'
;MSLQRLFQHNLRLTFLTRSYSSSVLPPTKSGTNEKPTQTTSPPLNALEKETTNIPETPDRDLFDRTKVSKAMRAYLKRAQDYTEFIEEEKHSFEVGRRHLANMMGCNPETFTQKDINKAIAYLMPSGLYDKKAHPFMRDPMEVFPPKKEAEFDNLGRPHHFLFYTGKPNLYQLFHNTNEMIRKLNQMEDEDFRNPKAQNSASEAARELYLTNTEWLSKQALERIMCEPLSEDEYRQFKVVMDRLSKHKYAYLQEDFVFTYRQPKVIKTMNFDPEEPQVNEQGIKYVTTLNCPRKNARADVQVYYPGTGKITINGKHYFDYFTETIDREQIMFPLIFADMLNKVDIVADVREGGHSGQAGAIRWGISWGMRNFVSEEMRERMRLAGLLTRDFRRRERKKPGQARARKKFTWKKR
;
A
#
# COMPACT_ATOMS: atom_id res chain seq x y z
N MET A 1 9.57 -17.17 -9.89
CA MET A 1 10.04 -17.29 -8.48
C MET A 1 10.12 -15.97 -7.69
N SER A 2 10.35 -14.78 -8.28
CA SER A 2 10.40 -13.51 -7.49
C SER A 2 9.02 -13.05 -6.97
N LEU A 3 7.96 -13.12 -7.78
CA LEU A 3 6.61 -12.72 -7.35
C LEU A 3 6.03 -13.59 -6.21
N GLN A 4 6.31 -14.90 -6.23
CA GLN A 4 5.92 -15.84 -5.16
C GLN A 4 6.70 -15.57 -3.86
N ARG A 5 7.99 -15.22 -3.93
CA ARG A 5 8.77 -14.79 -2.76
C ARG A 5 8.29 -13.44 -2.23
N LEU A 6 7.90 -12.50 -3.08
CA LEU A 6 7.30 -11.22 -2.68
C LEU A 6 5.96 -11.39 -1.95
N PHE A 7 5.13 -12.34 -2.41
CA PHE A 7 3.89 -12.71 -1.72
C PHE A 7 4.16 -13.42 -0.38
N GLN A 8 5.12 -14.35 -0.34
CA GLN A 8 5.55 -15.01 0.89
C GLN A 8 6.25 -14.06 1.87
N HIS A 9 6.94 -13.02 1.39
CA HIS A 9 7.64 -12.06 2.24
C HIS A 9 6.69 -11.02 2.83
N ASN A 10 5.67 -10.57 2.07
CA ASN A 10 4.57 -9.77 2.62
C ASN A 10 3.75 -10.57 3.65
N LEU A 11 3.51 -11.87 3.41
CA LEU A 11 2.92 -12.77 4.41
C LEU A 11 3.83 -12.93 5.64
N ARG A 12 5.17 -13.00 5.45
CA ARG A 12 6.14 -13.04 6.56
C ARG A 12 6.23 -11.72 7.32
N LEU A 13 6.07 -10.54 6.71
CA LEU A 13 6.01 -9.25 7.44
C LEU A 13 4.73 -9.14 8.29
N THR A 14 3.60 -9.70 7.82
CA THR A 14 2.39 -9.86 8.65
C THR A 14 2.52 -10.95 9.73
N PHE A 15 3.49 -11.87 9.62
CA PHE A 15 3.76 -12.92 10.62
C PHE A 15 4.91 -12.57 11.59
N LEU A 16 5.89 -11.78 11.18
CA LEU A 16 7.03 -11.31 12.01
C LEU A 16 6.60 -10.23 12.99
N THR A 17 5.52 -9.50 12.71
CA THR A 17 4.82 -8.69 13.70
C THR A 17 4.10 -9.53 14.77
N ARG A 18 3.95 -10.85 14.55
CA ARG A 18 3.30 -11.80 15.47
C ARG A 18 4.29 -12.66 16.27
N SER A 19 5.59 -12.52 16.06
CA SER A 19 6.61 -13.33 16.75
C SER A 19 7.73 -12.46 17.31
N TYR A 20 7.37 -11.55 18.22
CA TYR A 20 8.28 -11.08 19.26
C TYR A 20 7.63 -11.42 20.60
N SER A 21 8.42 -12.04 21.48
CA SER A 21 8.11 -12.45 22.86
C SER A 21 7.35 -13.78 23.07
N SER A 22 8.11 -14.85 23.31
CA SER A 22 7.94 -15.66 24.51
C SER A 22 9.25 -16.38 24.85
N SER A 23 10.12 -15.72 25.62
CA SER A 23 11.16 -16.44 26.37
C SER A 23 10.46 -17.15 27.54
N VAL A 24 10.08 -18.41 27.31
CA VAL A 24 9.56 -19.31 28.33
C VAL A 24 10.68 -19.62 29.32
N LEU A 25 10.59 -19.10 30.54
CA LEU A 25 11.39 -19.58 31.67
C LEU A 25 10.90 -20.99 32.05
N PRO A 26 11.80 -21.96 32.33
CA PRO A 26 11.38 -23.30 32.72
C PRO A 26 10.94 -23.33 34.20
N PRO A 27 10.05 -24.26 34.58
CA PRO A 27 9.47 -24.31 35.92
C PRO A 27 10.44 -24.89 36.95
N THR A 28 10.44 -24.30 38.14
CA THR A 28 11.05 -24.82 39.36
C THR A 28 10.41 -26.14 39.76
N LYS A 29 11.21 -27.20 39.90
CA LYS A 29 10.81 -28.45 40.58
C LYS A 29 11.57 -28.62 41.89
N SER A 30 10.79 -28.87 42.94
CA SER A 30 11.21 -29.29 44.27
C SER A 30 11.75 -30.73 44.28
N GLY A 31 12.90 -30.90 44.93
CA GLY A 31 13.28 -32.03 45.79
C GLY A 31 13.45 -33.43 45.20
N THR A 32 14.69 -33.93 45.19
CA THR A 32 15.09 -35.24 45.77
C THR A 32 16.61 -35.30 45.95
N ASN A 33 17.04 -35.89 47.07
CA ASN A 33 18.41 -36.17 47.51
C ASN A 33 19.21 -36.98 46.48
N GLU A 34 20.50 -36.69 46.31
CA GLU A 34 21.57 -37.70 46.16
C GLU A 34 22.97 -37.08 46.40
N LYS A 35 23.86 -37.88 47.01
CA LYS A 35 25.16 -37.51 47.62
C LYS A 35 26.25 -37.16 46.58
N PRO A 36 27.32 -36.42 46.97
CA PRO A 36 28.44 -36.12 46.08
C PRO A 36 29.55 -37.18 46.17
N THR A 37 30.01 -37.66 45.01
CA THR A 37 31.25 -38.44 44.86
C THR A 37 32.37 -37.52 44.36
N GLN A 38 33.49 -37.54 45.06
CA GLN A 38 34.72 -36.83 44.72
C GLN A 38 35.46 -37.56 43.58
N THR A 39 35.86 -36.83 42.54
CA THR A 39 36.99 -37.24 41.69
C THR A 39 37.83 -36.02 41.32
N THR A 40 39.10 -36.11 41.70
CA THR A 40 40.20 -35.15 41.57
C THR A 40 40.70 -35.00 40.14
N SER A 41 41.12 -33.78 39.76
CA SER A 41 42.11 -33.52 38.70
C SER A 41 42.98 -32.29 39.08
N PRO A 42 44.23 -32.20 38.56
CA PRO A 42 45.37 -31.55 39.23
C PRO A 42 45.58 -30.06 38.82
N PRO A 43 46.45 -29.30 39.52
CA PRO A 43 46.56 -27.86 39.31
C PRO A 43 47.57 -27.52 38.20
N LEU A 44 47.14 -26.71 37.22
CA LEU A 44 48.01 -26.05 36.24
C LEU A 44 48.34 -24.63 36.69
N ASN A 45 49.12 -24.51 37.76
CA ASN A 45 49.87 -23.30 38.10
C ASN A 45 51.23 -23.35 37.40
N ALA A 46 51.29 -23.03 36.11
CA ALA A 46 52.56 -22.85 35.40
C ALA A 46 52.42 -22.14 34.04
N LEU A 47 51.63 -21.06 33.91
CA LEU A 47 51.64 -20.23 32.68
C LEU A 47 51.31 -18.74 32.91
N GLU A 48 51.17 -18.27 34.14
CA GLU A 48 50.81 -16.87 34.45
C GLU A 48 52.01 -15.93 34.71
N LYS A 49 53.25 -16.35 34.44
CA LYS A 49 54.45 -15.55 34.78
C LYS A 49 55.07 -14.73 33.65
N GLU A 50 54.43 -14.60 32.49
CA GLU A 50 55.02 -13.88 31.33
C GLU A 50 54.16 -12.78 30.70
N THR A 51 53.14 -12.26 31.38
CA THR A 51 52.38 -11.08 30.90
C THR A 51 52.38 -9.92 31.89
N THR A 52 53.50 -9.68 32.58
CA THR A 52 53.70 -8.52 33.47
C THR A 52 54.29 -7.31 32.74
N ASN A 53 53.75 -6.94 31.56
CA ASN A 53 54.07 -5.68 30.87
C ASN A 53 52.98 -5.24 29.89
N ILE A 54 51.72 -5.30 30.32
CA ILE A 54 50.68 -4.42 29.78
C ILE A 54 50.45 -3.38 30.89
N PRO A 55 50.55 -2.07 30.63
CA PRO A 55 50.13 -1.09 31.63
C PRO A 55 48.67 -1.41 31.95
N GLU A 56 48.41 -1.80 33.20
CA GLU A 56 47.06 -2.00 33.71
C GLU A 56 46.25 -0.78 33.28
N THR A 57 45.31 -0.97 32.36
CA THR A 57 44.31 0.06 32.09
C THR A 57 43.71 0.41 33.43
N PRO A 58 43.78 1.69 33.87
CA PRO A 58 43.30 2.05 35.19
C PRO A 58 41.86 1.54 35.30
N ASP A 59 41.56 0.82 36.38
CA ASP A 59 40.22 0.35 36.70
C ASP A 59 39.24 1.53 36.59
N ARG A 60 38.65 1.69 35.40
CA ARG A 60 37.71 2.75 35.04
C ARG A 60 36.29 2.37 35.42
N ASP A 61 36.14 1.43 36.35
CA ASP A 61 34.85 0.92 36.84
C ASP A 61 34.46 1.50 38.20
N LEU A 62 35.02 2.66 38.55
CA LEU A 62 34.52 3.53 39.63
C LEU A 62 33.85 4.79 39.07
N PHE A 63 33.11 4.67 37.97
CA PHE A 63 32.04 5.63 37.72
C PHE A 63 30.93 5.33 38.73
N ASP A 64 30.78 6.23 39.69
CA ASP A 64 29.72 6.28 40.69
C ASP A 64 28.36 6.02 40.00
N ARG A 65 27.87 4.77 40.07
CA ARG A 65 26.73 4.22 39.30
C ARG A 65 25.39 4.94 39.57
N THR A 66 25.42 5.99 40.38
CA THR A 66 24.30 6.68 41.01
C THR A 66 24.05 8.09 40.43
N LYS A 67 25.00 8.67 39.68
CA LYS A 67 24.89 10.06 39.20
C LYS A 67 24.37 10.16 37.76
N VAL A 68 23.20 9.59 37.51
CA VAL A 68 22.49 9.80 36.25
C VAL A 68 21.83 11.19 36.27
N SER A 69 22.12 12.00 35.25
CA SER A 69 21.52 13.33 35.07
C SER A 69 19.99 13.27 35.20
N LYS A 70 19.38 14.29 35.81
CA LYS A 70 17.92 14.37 35.97
C LYS A 70 17.19 14.25 34.63
N ALA A 71 17.73 14.85 33.57
CA ALA A 71 17.19 14.76 32.22
C ALA A 71 17.21 13.33 31.67
N MET A 72 18.30 12.60 31.95
CA MET A 72 18.49 11.22 31.53
C MET A 72 17.55 10.26 32.26
N ARG A 73 17.40 10.40 33.58
CA ARG A 73 16.40 9.63 34.35
C ARG A 73 14.98 9.90 33.85
N ALA A 74 14.65 11.16 33.56
CA ALA A 74 13.35 11.51 33.02
C ALA A 74 13.12 10.95 31.59
N TYR A 75 14.18 10.77 30.79
CA TYR A 75 14.09 10.12 29.49
C TYR A 75 13.82 8.62 29.62
N LEU A 76 14.64 7.91 30.41
CA LEU A 76 14.50 6.47 30.64
C LEU A 76 13.15 6.12 31.23
N LYS A 77 12.71 6.91 32.23
CA LYS A 77 11.37 6.76 32.80
C LYS A 77 10.28 6.93 31.75
N ARG A 78 10.35 7.97 30.90
CA ARG A 78 9.37 8.16 29.81
C ARG A 78 9.32 7.01 28.82
N ALA A 79 10.45 6.35 28.55
CA ALA A 79 10.51 5.19 27.68
C ALA A 79 9.83 3.98 28.34
N GLN A 80 10.12 3.73 29.62
CA GLN A 80 9.50 2.67 30.43
C GLN A 80 8.00 2.89 30.60
N ASP A 81 7.58 4.11 30.99
CA ASP A 81 6.17 4.48 31.14
C ASP A 81 5.41 4.24 29.82
N TYR A 82 6.04 4.47 28.66
CA TYR A 82 5.43 4.21 27.36
C TYR A 82 5.29 2.73 27.03
N THR A 83 6.32 1.92 27.33
CA THR A 83 6.23 0.46 27.12
C THR A 83 5.15 -0.15 28.01
N GLU A 84 5.10 0.24 29.28
CA GLU A 84 4.07 -0.19 30.23
C GLU A 84 2.68 0.22 29.76
N PHE A 85 2.50 1.49 29.37
CA PHE A 85 1.23 2.00 28.81
C PHE A 85 0.74 1.17 27.62
N ILE A 86 1.64 0.84 26.69
CA ILE A 86 1.30 0.05 25.52
C ILE A 86 0.87 -1.39 25.89
N GLU A 87 1.53 -1.99 26.87
CA GLU A 87 1.19 -3.33 27.35
C GLU A 87 -0.19 -3.35 28.03
N GLU A 88 -0.48 -2.33 28.85
CA GLU A 88 -1.80 -2.14 29.48
C GLU A 88 -2.91 -1.95 28.45
N GLU A 89 -2.69 -1.14 27.41
CA GLU A 89 -3.65 -0.93 26.32
C GLU A 89 -3.86 -2.20 25.49
N LYS A 90 -2.82 -3.00 25.26
CA LYS A 90 -2.94 -4.30 24.56
C LYS A 90 -3.82 -5.26 25.35
N HIS A 91 -3.55 -5.38 26.66
CA HIS A 91 -4.37 -6.19 27.55
C HIS A 91 -5.83 -5.71 27.54
N SER A 92 -6.05 -4.40 27.65
CA SER A 92 -7.39 -3.79 27.62
C SER A 92 -8.11 -4.05 26.28
N PHE A 93 -7.40 -3.97 25.16
CA PHE A 93 -7.93 -4.31 23.83
C PHE A 93 -8.34 -5.77 23.73
N GLU A 94 -7.55 -6.71 24.24
CA GLU A 94 -7.88 -8.14 24.22
C GLU A 94 -9.13 -8.47 25.06
N VAL A 95 -9.22 -7.86 26.25
CA VAL A 95 -10.41 -7.98 27.12
C VAL A 95 -11.63 -7.37 26.43
N GLY A 96 -11.51 -6.16 25.89
CA GLY A 96 -12.56 -5.49 25.14
C GLY A 96 -13.02 -6.28 23.92
N ARG A 97 -12.10 -6.92 23.19
CA ARG A 97 -12.39 -7.80 22.06
C ARG A 97 -13.25 -8.99 22.48
N ARG A 98 -12.93 -9.65 23.60
CA ARG A 98 -13.72 -10.76 24.13
C ARG A 98 -15.12 -10.32 24.56
N HIS A 99 -15.24 -9.16 25.22
CA HIS A 99 -16.54 -8.60 25.57
C HIS A 99 -17.39 -8.24 24.36
N LEU A 100 -16.78 -7.64 23.33
CA LEU A 100 -17.47 -7.31 22.10
C LEU A 100 -17.98 -8.56 21.38
N ALA A 101 -17.16 -9.62 21.31
CA ALA A 101 -17.58 -10.90 20.76
C ALA A 101 -18.77 -11.50 21.54
N ASN A 102 -18.74 -11.45 22.87
CA ASN A 102 -19.83 -11.92 23.72
C ASN A 102 -21.14 -11.13 23.49
N MET A 103 -21.06 -9.80 23.42
CA MET A 103 -22.23 -8.95 23.12
C MET A 103 -22.86 -9.25 21.76
N MET A 104 -22.02 -9.58 20.77
CA MET A 104 -22.48 -9.93 19.42
C MET A 104 -22.82 -11.42 19.25
N GLY A 105 -22.71 -12.25 20.31
CA GLY A 105 -22.96 -13.68 20.27
C GLY A 105 -22.00 -14.47 19.37
N CYS A 106 -20.76 -13.98 19.19
CA CYS A 106 -19.74 -14.56 18.33
C CYS A 106 -18.63 -15.24 19.15
N ASN A 107 -17.94 -16.22 18.56
CA ASN A 107 -16.80 -16.87 19.20
C ASN A 107 -15.59 -15.91 19.30
N PRO A 108 -15.01 -15.71 20.51
CA PRO A 108 -13.93 -14.73 20.70
C PRO A 108 -12.64 -15.02 19.93
N GLU A 109 -12.32 -16.29 19.72
CA GLU A 109 -11.06 -16.72 19.08
C GLU A 109 -11.07 -16.54 17.55
N THR A 110 -12.25 -16.62 16.93
CA THR A 110 -12.41 -16.42 15.47
C THR A 110 -12.72 -14.96 15.12
N PHE A 111 -12.89 -14.10 16.12
CA PHE A 111 -13.36 -12.72 15.93
C PHE A 111 -12.29 -11.84 15.26
N THR A 112 -12.53 -11.45 14.01
CA THR A 112 -11.56 -10.70 13.21
C THR A 112 -11.74 -9.19 13.35
N GLN A 113 -10.74 -8.41 12.92
CA GLN A 113 -10.83 -6.94 12.91
C GLN A 113 -11.98 -6.41 12.04
N LYS A 114 -12.42 -7.15 11.02
CA LYS A 114 -13.57 -6.77 10.20
C LYS A 114 -14.87 -6.87 10.99
N ASP A 115 -15.00 -7.90 11.81
CA ASP A 115 -16.16 -8.14 12.66
C ASP A 115 -16.24 -7.09 13.78
N ILE A 116 -15.09 -6.73 14.37
CA ILE A 116 -14.95 -5.61 15.32
C ILE A 116 -15.48 -4.32 14.69
N ASN A 117 -15.00 -3.96 13.48
CA ASN A 117 -15.42 -2.73 12.81
C ASN A 117 -16.92 -2.72 12.50
N LYS A 118 -17.49 -3.87 12.11
CA LYS A 118 -18.93 -4.01 11.83
C LYS A 118 -19.76 -3.89 13.11
N ALA A 119 -19.33 -4.54 14.19
CA ALA A 119 -19.98 -4.47 15.49
C ALA A 119 -19.97 -3.03 16.04
N ILE A 120 -18.85 -2.32 15.95
CA ILE A 120 -18.74 -0.92 16.38
C ILE A 120 -19.63 -0.01 15.55
N ALA A 121 -19.65 -0.18 14.22
CA ALA A 121 -20.53 0.60 13.36
C ALA A 121 -22.02 0.40 13.68
N TYR A 122 -22.40 -0.79 14.19
CA TYR A 122 -23.75 -1.10 14.63
C TYR A 122 -24.07 -0.53 16.02
N LEU A 123 -23.19 -0.76 17.00
CA LEU A 123 -23.39 -0.32 18.39
C LEU A 123 -23.27 1.19 18.57
N MET A 124 -22.35 1.82 17.83
CA MET A 124 -22.05 3.25 17.89
C MET A 124 -22.12 3.87 16.49
N PRO A 125 -23.33 4.01 15.91
CA PRO A 125 -23.49 4.56 14.57
C PRO A 125 -23.12 6.04 14.55
N SER A 126 -22.14 6.40 13.72
CA SER A 126 -21.71 7.78 13.51
C SER A 126 -22.04 8.24 12.09
N GLY A 127 -22.73 9.39 11.99
CA GLY A 127 -23.06 10.05 10.72
C GLY A 127 -21.98 11.01 10.21
N LEU A 128 -20.79 11.04 10.83
CA LEU A 128 -19.71 11.94 10.45
C LEU A 128 -19.16 11.60 9.06
N TYR A 129 -18.82 12.61 8.26
CA TYR A 129 -18.26 12.40 6.92
C TYR A 129 -16.82 11.88 6.94
N ASP A 130 -16.01 12.34 7.90
CA ASP A 130 -14.63 11.87 8.04
C ASP A 130 -14.59 10.54 8.79
N LYS A 131 -14.14 9.49 8.08
CA LYS A 131 -14.02 8.14 8.62
C LYS A 131 -13.00 8.04 9.75
N LYS A 132 -12.03 8.95 9.84
CA LYS A 132 -11.04 8.97 10.93
C LYS A 132 -11.64 9.41 12.26
N ALA A 133 -12.73 10.17 12.23
CA ALA A 133 -13.45 10.63 13.41
C ALA A 133 -14.54 9.64 13.86
N HIS A 134 -14.69 8.51 13.18
CA HIS A 134 -15.62 7.47 13.59
C HIS A 134 -15.09 6.77 14.85
N PRO A 135 -15.97 6.26 15.73
CA PRO A 135 -15.55 5.33 16.77
C PRO A 135 -14.85 4.13 16.14
N PHE A 136 -13.65 3.77 16.63
CA PHE A 136 -12.93 2.58 16.20
C PHE A 136 -12.23 1.93 17.39
N MET A 137 -12.02 0.62 17.30
CA MET A 137 -11.23 -0.17 18.24
C MET A 137 -10.25 -1.00 17.41
N ARG A 138 -8.96 -0.82 17.65
CA ARG A 138 -7.86 -1.47 16.90
C ARG A 138 -6.71 -1.77 17.86
N ASP A 139 -5.76 -2.57 17.38
CA ASP A 139 -4.52 -2.83 18.10
C ASP A 139 -3.79 -1.51 18.44
N PRO A 140 -3.38 -1.30 19.70
CA PRO A 140 -2.62 -0.12 20.11
C PRO A 140 -1.40 0.21 19.23
N MET A 141 -0.72 -0.81 18.68
CA MET A 141 0.42 -0.61 17.77
C MET A 141 0.04 0.10 16.46
N GLU A 142 -1.19 -0.06 15.98
CA GLU A 142 -1.69 0.61 14.78
C GLU A 142 -2.23 2.01 15.07
N VAL A 143 -2.71 2.24 16.30
CA VAL A 143 -3.35 3.48 16.72
C VAL A 143 -2.32 4.52 17.14
N PHE A 144 -1.40 4.11 18.01
CA PHE A 144 -0.37 4.99 18.52
C PHE A 144 0.81 5.06 17.55
N PRO A 145 1.41 6.25 17.35
CA PRO A 145 2.58 6.36 16.50
C PRO A 145 3.75 5.55 17.10
N PRO A 146 4.53 4.83 16.28
CA PRO A 146 5.69 4.11 16.79
C PRO A 146 6.71 5.11 17.34
N LYS A 147 7.29 4.77 18.49
CA LYS A 147 8.33 5.55 19.15
C LYS A 147 9.59 4.71 19.23
N LYS A 148 10.74 5.38 19.20
CA LYS A 148 12.02 4.73 19.48
C LYS A 148 12.06 4.21 20.91
N GLU A 149 12.74 3.08 21.08
CA GLU A 149 13.14 2.58 22.39
C GLU A 149 14.18 3.50 23.03
N ALA A 150 14.51 3.25 24.30
CA ALA A 150 15.58 3.97 24.97
C ALA A 150 16.89 3.80 24.17
N GLU A 151 17.54 4.89 23.78
CA GLU A 151 18.75 4.83 22.94
C GLU A 151 20.04 4.60 23.77
N PHE A 152 19.91 4.52 25.10
CA PHE A 152 21.02 4.43 26.03
C PHE A 152 20.73 3.53 27.22
N ASP A 153 21.80 2.99 27.79
CA ASP A 153 21.79 2.30 29.07
C ASP A 153 21.53 3.24 30.26
N ASN A 154 21.24 2.64 31.42
CA ASN A 154 21.17 3.34 32.72
C ASN A 154 22.47 4.10 33.05
N LEU A 155 23.60 3.71 32.48
CA LEU A 155 24.91 4.35 32.63
C LEU A 155 25.11 5.55 31.69
N GLY A 156 24.18 5.84 30.79
CA GLY A 156 24.31 6.90 29.79
C GLY A 156 25.09 6.53 28.54
N ARG A 157 25.45 5.25 28.37
CA ARG A 157 26.13 4.76 27.17
C ARG A 157 25.10 4.51 26.06
N PRO A 158 25.26 5.09 24.85
CA PRO A 158 24.34 4.82 23.75
C PRO A 158 24.49 3.37 23.26
N HIS A 159 23.37 2.74 22.89
CA HIS A 159 23.38 1.41 22.28
C HIS A 159 23.93 1.43 20.84
N HIS A 160 23.66 2.51 20.12
CA HIS A 160 24.03 2.66 18.71
C HIS A 160 25.28 3.54 18.55
N PHE A 161 26.26 3.11 17.73
CA PHE A 161 27.51 3.86 17.55
C PHE A 161 27.31 5.20 16.80
N LEU A 162 26.37 5.27 15.85
CA LEU A 162 25.98 6.52 15.17
C LEU A 162 25.03 7.41 15.98
N PHE A 163 24.83 7.15 17.28
CA PHE A 163 23.92 7.92 18.12
C PHE A 163 24.16 9.44 18.02
N TYR A 164 25.42 9.87 18.08
CA TYR A 164 25.80 11.29 18.09
C TYR A 164 25.59 12.02 16.76
N THR A 165 25.15 11.32 15.71
CA THR A 165 24.71 11.96 14.45
C THR A 165 23.32 12.58 14.57
N GLY A 166 22.58 12.28 15.65
CA GLY A 166 21.20 12.71 15.89
C GLY A 166 20.13 11.88 15.16
N LYS A 167 20.50 11.19 14.07
CA LYS A 167 19.62 10.32 13.28
C LYS A 167 20.27 8.95 13.03
N PRO A 168 20.49 8.16 14.09
CA PRO A 168 21.22 6.90 14.00
C PRO A 168 20.65 5.95 12.94
N ASN A 169 19.32 5.82 12.81
CA ASN A 169 18.71 4.83 11.92
C ASN A 169 18.90 5.20 10.43
N LEU A 170 18.73 6.48 10.08
CA LEU A 170 18.98 6.96 8.72
C LEU A 170 20.44 6.75 8.30
N TYR A 171 21.40 7.17 9.13
CA TYR A 171 22.81 7.05 8.80
C TYR A 171 23.29 5.60 8.85
N GLN A 172 22.71 4.75 9.70
CA GLN A 172 22.95 3.32 9.67
C GLN A 172 22.51 2.70 8.34
N LEU A 173 21.36 3.11 7.82
CA LEU A 173 20.90 2.69 6.50
C LEU A 173 21.88 3.12 5.40
N PHE A 174 22.37 4.36 5.42
CA PHE A 174 23.38 4.82 4.45
C PHE A 174 24.70 4.07 4.60
N HIS A 175 25.13 3.78 5.82
CA HIS A 175 26.33 3.01 6.10
C HIS A 175 26.22 1.59 5.54
N ASN A 176 25.14 0.87 5.89
CA ASN A 176 24.87 -0.49 5.43
C ASN A 176 24.79 -0.53 3.89
N THR A 177 24.10 0.44 3.28
CA THR A 177 23.96 0.48 1.82
C THR A 177 25.31 0.69 1.14
N ASN A 178 26.15 1.58 1.68
CA ASN A 178 27.50 1.80 1.15
C ASN A 178 28.41 0.58 1.35
N GLU A 179 28.31 -0.11 2.49
CA GLU A 179 29.05 -1.35 2.73
C GLU A 179 28.65 -2.44 1.73
N MET A 180 27.35 -2.59 1.46
CA MET A 180 26.83 -3.49 0.43
C MET A 180 27.38 -3.11 -0.94
N ILE A 181 27.31 -1.83 -1.34
CA ILE A 181 27.86 -1.37 -2.63
C ILE A 181 29.35 -1.69 -2.74
N ARG A 182 30.14 -1.47 -1.67
CA ARG A 182 31.57 -1.80 -1.66
C ARG A 182 31.83 -3.28 -1.84
N LYS A 183 31.06 -4.15 -1.17
CA LYS A 183 31.15 -5.61 -1.35
C LYS A 183 30.82 -6.01 -2.79
N LEU A 184 29.76 -5.43 -3.37
CA LEU A 184 29.39 -5.73 -4.75
C LEU A 184 30.43 -5.23 -5.77
N ASN A 185 31.03 -4.05 -5.54
CA ASN A 185 32.13 -3.55 -6.36
C ASN A 185 33.36 -4.46 -6.27
N GLN A 186 33.69 -4.97 -5.08
CA GLN A 186 34.81 -5.92 -4.91
C GLN A 186 34.59 -7.20 -5.72
N MET A 187 33.37 -7.74 -5.70
CA MET A 187 33.01 -8.89 -6.54
C MET A 187 33.12 -8.57 -8.03
N GLU A 188 32.70 -7.38 -8.43
CA GLU A 188 32.84 -6.92 -9.82
C GLU A 188 34.32 -6.79 -10.24
N ASP A 189 35.17 -6.21 -9.39
CA ASP A 189 36.61 -6.10 -9.62
C ASP A 189 37.29 -7.47 -9.71
N GLU A 190 36.88 -8.45 -8.89
CA GLU A 190 37.38 -9.82 -8.92
C GLU A 190 37.02 -10.54 -10.23
N ASP A 191 35.77 -10.38 -10.68
CA ASP A 191 35.31 -10.94 -11.95
C ASP A 191 36.04 -10.31 -13.15
N PHE A 192 36.35 -9.01 -13.10
CA PHE A 192 37.18 -8.34 -14.10
C PHE A 192 38.62 -8.86 -14.12
N ARG A 193 39.20 -9.15 -12.94
CA ARG A 193 40.57 -9.67 -12.84
C ARG A 193 40.69 -11.12 -13.29
N ASN A 194 39.68 -11.95 -13.01
CA ASN A 194 39.69 -13.38 -13.34
C ASN A 194 38.47 -13.80 -14.18
N PRO A 195 38.44 -13.47 -15.49
CA PRO A 195 37.28 -13.78 -16.34
C PRO A 195 36.97 -15.28 -16.51
N LYS A 196 37.93 -16.16 -16.21
CA LYS A 196 37.81 -17.62 -16.32
C LYS A 196 37.33 -18.29 -15.03
N ALA A 197 37.41 -17.59 -13.89
CA ALA A 197 36.99 -18.11 -12.59
C ALA A 197 35.58 -17.60 -12.25
N GLN A 198 34.70 -17.52 -13.25
CA GLN A 198 33.31 -17.15 -13.03
C GLN A 198 32.75 -18.05 -11.94
N ASN A 199 32.59 -17.49 -10.74
CA ASN A 199 31.95 -18.19 -9.65
C ASN A 199 30.51 -18.46 -10.08
N SER A 200 29.90 -19.55 -9.63
CA SER A 200 28.51 -19.90 -9.97
C SER A 200 27.49 -18.79 -9.71
N ALA A 201 27.81 -17.84 -8.82
CA ALA A 201 27.04 -16.61 -8.59
C ALA A 201 27.15 -15.59 -9.74
N SER A 202 28.30 -15.45 -10.39
CA SER A 202 28.50 -14.50 -11.50
C SER A 202 27.82 -14.93 -12.82
N GLU A 203 27.63 -16.24 -13.04
CA GLU A 203 26.92 -16.77 -14.22
C GLU A 203 25.41 -16.55 -14.16
N ALA A 204 24.82 -16.53 -12.96
CA ALA A 204 23.40 -16.32 -12.74
C ALA A 204 23.06 -14.84 -12.49
N ALA A 205 23.66 -13.92 -13.25
CA ALA A 205 23.37 -12.50 -13.18
C ALA A 205 21.88 -12.26 -13.53
N ARG A 206 21.07 -12.17 -12.48
CA ARG A 206 19.62 -11.95 -12.60
C ARG A 206 19.33 -10.48 -12.40
N GLU A 207 18.64 -9.87 -13.36
CA GLU A 207 18.14 -8.51 -13.17
C GLU A 207 17.03 -8.47 -12.12
N LEU A 208 17.08 -7.44 -11.26
CA LEU A 208 16.02 -7.18 -10.29
C LEU A 208 14.77 -6.69 -11.03
N TYR A 209 13.64 -7.35 -10.78
CA TYR A 209 12.36 -6.93 -11.37
C TYR A 209 11.74 -5.79 -10.55
N LEU A 210 12.02 -4.55 -10.95
CA LEU A 210 11.64 -3.33 -10.23
C LEU A 210 10.45 -2.58 -10.86
N THR A 211 9.94 -3.02 -12.01
CA THR A 211 8.95 -2.27 -12.81
C THR A 211 7.64 -2.00 -12.07
N ASN A 212 7.16 -2.97 -11.28
CA ASN A 212 5.89 -2.90 -10.55
C ASN A 212 6.07 -2.43 -9.11
N THR A 213 7.23 -1.89 -8.74
CA THR A 213 7.49 -1.39 -7.39
C THR A 213 8.03 0.02 -7.41
N GLU A 214 7.75 0.76 -6.35
CA GLU A 214 8.27 2.10 -6.12
C GLU A 214 8.94 2.18 -4.75
N TRP A 215 9.84 3.14 -4.58
CA TRP A 215 10.43 3.41 -3.27
C TRP A 215 9.35 3.86 -2.29
N LEU A 216 9.53 3.52 -1.01
CA LEU A 216 8.65 3.98 0.05
C LEU A 216 8.49 5.51 0.05
N SER A 217 7.28 5.98 0.32
CA SER A 217 7.02 7.40 0.54
C SER A 217 7.81 7.94 1.74
N LYS A 218 8.08 9.25 1.77
CA LYS A 218 8.78 9.90 2.90
C LYS A 218 8.13 9.57 4.25
N GLN A 219 6.80 9.69 4.33
CA GLN A 219 6.05 9.41 5.56
C GLN A 219 6.15 7.94 5.99
N ALA A 220 6.17 7.01 5.03
CA ALA A 220 6.34 5.60 5.34
C ALA A 220 7.76 5.32 5.86
N LEU A 221 8.78 5.95 5.26
CA LEU A 221 10.17 5.82 5.72
C LEU A 221 10.37 6.41 7.12
N GLU A 222 9.79 7.57 7.43
CA GLU A 222 9.81 8.17 8.77
C GLU A 222 9.18 7.26 9.82
N ARG A 223 8.09 6.56 9.48
CA ARG A 223 7.45 5.59 10.38
C ARG A 223 8.31 4.37 10.65
N ILE A 224 8.97 3.84 9.62
CA ILE A 224 9.89 2.69 9.78
C ILE A 224 11.10 3.09 10.62
N MET A 225 11.69 4.25 10.33
CA MET A 225 12.89 4.72 11.02
C MET A 225 12.61 5.32 12.40
N CYS A 226 11.35 5.68 12.69
CA CYS A 226 10.96 6.47 13.86
C CYS A 226 11.80 7.76 14.00
N GLU A 227 12.16 8.37 12.87
CA GLU A 227 12.99 9.59 12.79
C GLU A 227 12.36 10.58 11.81
N PRO A 228 12.36 11.89 12.11
CA PRO A 228 11.91 12.91 11.18
C PRO A 228 12.93 13.09 10.05
N LEU A 229 12.45 13.16 8.80
CA LEU A 229 13.31 13.30 7.63
C LEU A 229 13.11 14.66 6.96
N SER A 230 14.20 15.26 6.50
CA SER A 230 14.17 16.38 5.57
C SER A 230 13.85 15.88 4.15
N GLU A 231 13.37 16.76 3.28
CA GLU A 231 13.18 16.42 1.86
C GLU A 231 14.50 16.10 1.16
N ASP A 232 15.58 16.78 1.53
CA ASP A 232 16.92 16.55 0.97
C ASP A 232 17.49 15.20 1.40
N GLU A 233 17.31 14.83 2.68
CA GLU A 233 17.72 13.52 3.20
C GLU A 233 16.96 12.38 2.50
N TYR A 234 15.66 12.57 2.26
CA TYR A 234 14.86 11.61 1.48
C TYR A 234 15.29 11.53 0.01
N ARG A 235 15.73 12.65 -0.58
CA ARG A 235 16.31 12.66 -1.93
C ARG A 235 17.63 11.89 -1.96
N GLN A 236 18.50 12.10 -0.97
CA GLN A 236 19.75 11.35 -0.83
C GLN A 236 19.49 9.85 -0.67
N PHE A 237 18.50 9.48 0.14
CA PHE A 237 18.04 8.10 0.26
C PHE A 237 17.69 7.48 -1.09
N LYS A 238 16.89 8.17 -1.91
CA LYS A 238 16.58 7.68 -3.26
C LYS A 238 17.81 7.49 -4.11
N VAL A 239 18.74 8.45 -4.11
CA VAL A 239 19.96 8.37 -4.91
C VAL A 239 20.84 7.19 -4.50
N VAL A 240 21.04 6.99 -3.19
CA VAL A 240 21.84 5.89 -2.65
C VAL A 240 21.21 4.53 -2.95
N MET A 241 19.90 4.41 -2.76
CA MET A 241 19.17 3.17 -3.05
C MET A 241 19.06 2.87 -4.55
N ASP A 242 18.88 3.89 -5.38
CA ASP A 242 18.89 3.74 -6.84
C ASP A 242 20.26 3.25 -7.33
N ARG A 243 21.35 3.81 -6.78
CA ARG A 243 22.72 3.35 -7.05
C ARG A 243 22.91 1.87 -6.69
N LEU A 244 22.45 1.42 -5.52
CA LEU A 244 22.50 0.00 -5.15
C LEU A 244 21.70 -0.86 -6.14
N SER A 245 20.49 -0.42 -6.50
CA SER A 245 19.59 -1.21 -7.36
C SER A 245 20.05 -1.34 -8.81
N LYS A 246 20.86 -0.38 -9.30
CA LYS A 246 21.44 -0.38 -10.65
C LYS A 246 22.73 -1.20 -10.76
N HIS A 247 23.29 -1.66 -9.65
CA HIS A 247 24.50 -2.46 -9.65
C HIS A 247 24.27 -3.82 -10.31
N LYS A 248 25.26 -4.35 -11.05
CA LYS A 248 25.16 -5.64 -11.76
C LYS A 248 24.75 -6.80 -10.83
N TYR A 249 25.40 -6.89 -9.67
CA TYR A 249 25.13 -7.90 -8.64
C TYR A 249 24.05 -7.51 -7.61
N ALA A 250 23.17 -6.55 -7.91
CA ALA A 250 22.16 -6.09 -6.96
C ALA A 250 21.20 -7.20 -6.48
N TYR A 251 21.03 -8.27 -7.26
CA TYR A 251 20.18 -9.41 -6.91
C TYR A 251 20.59 -10.13 -5.62
N LEU A 252 21.87 -10.06 -5.22
CA LEU A 252 22.34 -10.63 -3.96
C LEU A 252 21.78 -9.89 -2.75
N GLN A 253 21.40 -8.62 -2.92
CA GLN A 253 20.85 -7.76 -1.88
C GLN A 253 19.35 -7.49 -2.12
N GLU A 254 18.66 -8.42 -2.79
CA GLU A 254 17.22 -8.32 -3.12
C GLU A 254 16.38 -8.03 -1.87
N ASP A 255 16.56 -8.82 -0.80
CA ASP A 255 15.77 -8.73 0.43
C ASP A 255 15.90 -7.34 1.09
N PHE A 256 17.10 -6.77 1.09
CA PHE A 256 17.35 -5.43 1.63
C PHE A 256 16.65 -4.36 0.79
N VAL A 257 16.74 -4.42 -0.53
CA VAL A 257 16.09 -3.47 -1.43
C VAL A 257 14.56 -3.54 -1.29
N PHE A 258 13.99 -4.74 -1.24
CA PHE A 258 12.55 -4.93 -1.16
C PHE A 258 11.96 -4.56 0.20
N THR A 259 12.76 -4.54 1.28
CA THR A 259 12.35 -3.97 2.57
C THR A 259 11.92 -2.50 2.45
N TYR A 260 12.54 -1.74 1.54
CA TYR A 260 12.26 -0.32 1.32
C TYR A 260 11.47 -0.02 0.05
N ARG A 261 10.85 -1.04 -0.57
CA ARG A 261 9.99 -0.90 -1.74
C ARG A 261 8.55 -1.24 -1.40
N GLN A 262 7.63 -0.59 -2.10
CA GLN A 262 6.20 -0.86 -2.03
C GLN A 262 5.67 -1.21 -3.43
N PRO A 263 4.66 -2.09 -3.54
CA PRO A 263 4.06 -2.41 -4.83
C PRO A 263 3.38 -1.17 -5.41
N LYS A 264 3.71 -0.85 -6.65
CA LYS A 264 3.08 0.23 -7.39
C LYS A 264 1.69 -0.25 -7.80
N VAL A 265 0.65 0.37 -7.26
CA VAL A 265 -0.74 0.05 -7.61
C VAL A 265 -1.03 0.62 -9.01
N ILE A 266 -0.74 -0.16 -10.04
CA ILE A 266 -1.12 0.16 -11.42
C ILE A 266 -2.59 -0.24 -11.59
N LYS A 267 -3.49 0.73 -11.58
CA LYS A 267 -4.90 0.51 -11.96
C LYS A 267 -4.99 0.52 -13.48
N THR A 268 -4.83 -0.62 -14.12
CA THR A 268 -5.19 -0.74 -15.54
C THR A 268 -6.71 -0.68 -15.66
N MET A 269 -7.21 0.22 -16.50
CA MET A 269 -8.65 0.24 -16.83
C MET A 269 -8.92 -0.86 -17.86
N ASN A 270 -8.94 -2.11 -17.41
CA ASN A 270 -9.41 -3.21 -18.24
C ASN A 270 -10.94 -3.11 -18.29
N PHE A 271 -11.46 -2.78 -19.48
CA PHE A 271 -12.91 -2.74 -19.72
C PHE A 271 -13.38 -4.11 -20.16
N ASP A 272 -13.09 -5.16 -19.40
CA ASP A 272 -13.41 -6.53 -19.79
C ASP A 272 -14.91 -6.65 -20.13
N PRO A 273 -15.25 -7.27 -21.27
CA PRO A 273 -16.61 -7.37 -21.74
C PRO A 273 -17.36 -8.35 -20.85
N GLU A 274 -18.63 -8.07 -20.59
CA GLU A 274 -19.50 -9.04 -19.91
C GLU A 274 -20.01 -10.04 -20.96
N GLU A 275 -20.35 -11.26 -20.54
CA GLU A 275 -20.90 -12.24 -21.47
C GLU A 275 -22.24 -11.73 -22.02
N PRO A 276 -22.43 -11.71 -23.36
CA PRO A 276 -23.66 -11.23 -23.96
C PRO A 276 -24.81 -12.19 -23.64
N GLN A 277 -25.95 -11.63 -23.25
CA GLN A 277 -27.16 -12.40 -22.98
C GLN A 277 -27.79 -12.86 -24.29
N VAL A 278 -28.59 -13.92 -24.24
CA VAL A 278 -29.30 -14.46 -25.41
C VAL A 278 -30.79 -14.28 -25.19
N ASN A 279 -31.47 -13.71 -26.18
CA ASN A 279 -32.94 -13.57 -26.18
C ASN A 279 -33.63 -14.90 -26.47
N GLU A 280 -34.95 -14.95 -26.26
CA GLU A 280 -35.82 -16.08 -26.65
C GLU A 280 -35.69 -16.49 -28.12
N GLN A 281 -35.32 -15.54 -28.99
CA GLN A 281 -35.08 -15.77 -30.43
C GLN A 281 -33.65 -16.21 -30.76
N GLY A 282 -32.79 -16.45 -29.77
CA GLY A 282 -31.39 -16.87 -29.96
C GLY A 282 -30.42 -15.74 -30.34
N ILE A 283 -30.88 -14.49 -30.41
CA ILE A 283 -30.05 -13.32 -30.75
C ILE A 283 -29.28 -12.85 -29.50
N LYS A 284 -27.99 -12.59 -29.66
CA LYS A 284 -27.12 -12.07 -28.59
C LYS A 284 -27.36 -10.58 -28.40
N TYR A 285 -27.48 -10.15 -27.16
CA TYR A 285 -27.67 -8.75 -26.81
C TYR A 285 -26.95 -8.37 -25.52
N VAL A 286 -26.65 -7.08 -25.40
CA VAL A 286 -26.07 -6.50 -24.19
C VAL A 286 -26.92 -5.31 -23.77
N THR A 287 -27.31 -5.30 -22.50
CA THR A 287 -28.04 -4.20 -21.89
C THR A 287 -27.08 -3.34 -21.07
N THR A 288 -26.91 -2.09 -21.46
CA THR A 288 -26.17 -1.09 -20.67
C THR A 288 -27.18 -0.20 -19.94
N LEU A 289 -27.22 -0.33 -18.61
CA LEU A 289 -28.19 0.36 -17.76
C LEU A 289 -27.67 1.73 -17.28
N ASN A 290 -28.59 2.68 -17.10
CA ASN A 290 -28.42 3.96 -16.42
C ASN A 290 -27.28 4.84 -16.98
N CYS A 291 -27.14 4.88 -18.30
CA CYS A 291 -26.12 5.64 -19.03
C CYS A 291 -26.23 7.15 -18.74
N PRO A 292 -25.25 7.78 -18.07
CA PRO A 292 -25.44 9.12 -17.53
C PRO A 292 -24.78 10.23 -18.34
N ARG A 293 -25.58 11.15 -18.91
CA ARG A 293 -25.08 12.38 -19.54
C ARG A 293 -25.84 13.61 -19.06
N LYS A 294 -25.13 14.55 -18.43
CA LYS A 294 -25.76 15.64 -17.67
C LYS A 294 -26.84 15.07 -16.74
N ASN A 295 -28.08 15.49 -16.92
CA ASN A 295 -29.22 14.95 -16.18
C ASN A 295 -29.90 13.78 -16.92
N ALA A 296 -29.65 13.59 -18.22
CA ALA A 296 -30.21 12.48 -18.97
C ALA A 296 -29.69 11.13 -18.47
N ARG A 297 -30.58 10.13 -18.50
CA ARG A 297 -30.32 8.72 -18.28
C ARG A 297 -30.86 7.91 -19.45
N ALA A 298 -30.07 6.95 -19.93
CA ALA A 298 -30.48 6.06 -21.00
C ALA A 298 -30.19 4.61 -20.64
N ASP A 299 -31.12 3.72 -20.97
CA ASP A 299 -30.93 2.28 -20.97
C ASP A 299 -30.82 1.86 -22.44
N VAL A 300 -29.72 1.23 -22.81
CA VAL A 300 -29.44 0.90 -24.22
C VAL A 300 -29.19 -0.60 -24.35
N GLN A 301 -29.97 -1.23 -25.23
CA GLN A 301 -29.83 -2.62 -25.63
C GLN A 301 -29.23 -2.65 -27.04
N VAL A 302 -28.13 -3.38 -27.19
CA VAL A 302 -27.46 -3.59 -28.48
C VAL A 302 -27.56 -5.05 -28.85
N TYR A 303 -28.13 -5.34 -30.02
CA TYR A 303 -28.34 -6.68 -30.57
C TYR A 303 -27.34 -6.97 -31.69
N TYR A 304 -26.76 -8.16 -31.70
CA TYR A 304 -25.87 -8.62 -32.77
C TYR A 304 -26.06 -10.13 -33.03
N PRO A 305 -26.24 -10.56 -34.30
CA PRO A 305 -26.35 -9.76 -35.51
C PRO A 305 -27.70 -9.00 -35.60
N GLY A 306 -27.73 -7.90 -36.36
CA GLY A 306 -28.93 -7.07 -36.57
C GLY A 306 -28.95 -6.39 -37.94
N THR A 307 -30.03 -5.66 -38.21
CA THR A 307 -30.35 -4.99 -39.49
C THR A 307 -29.93 -3.51 -39.58
N GLY A 308 -29.48 -2.90 -38.48
CA GLY A 308 -29.21 -1.45 -38.43
C GLY A 308 -30.39 -0.61 -37.93
N LYS A 309 -31.45 -1.23 -37.40
CA LYS A 309 -32.63 -0.54 -36.90
C LYS A 309 -32.31 0.08 -35.54
N ILE A 310 -32.50 1.40 -35.43
CA ILE A 310 -32.31 2.15 -34.18
C ILE A 310 -33.66 2.70 -33.73
N THR A 311 -34.16 2.22 -32.60
CA THR A 311 -35.39 2.71 -31.96
C THR A 311 -35.08 3.40 -30.63
N ILE A 312 -35.75 4.52 -30.40
CA ILE A 312 -35.60 5.35 -29.21
C ILE A 312 -36.99 5.62 -28.63
N ASN A 313 -37.26 5.16 -27.40
CA ASN A 313 -38.56 5.27 -26.75
C ASN A 313 -39.73 4.81 -27.68
N GLY A 314 -39.52 3.71 -28.41
CA GLY A 314 -40.50 3.16 -29.35
C GLY A 314 -40.63 3.89 -30.70
N LYS A 315 -39.91 4.99 -30.93
CA LYS A 315 -39.90 5.74 -32.21
C LYS A 315 -38.61 5.49 -32.99
N HIS A 316 -38.62 5.74 -34.29
CA HIS A 316 -37.39 5.68 -35.08
C HIS A 316 -36.47 6.86 -34.72
N TYR A 317 -35.15 6.64 -34.74
CA TYR A 317 -34.19 7.67 -34.29
C TYR A 317 -34.25 8.98 -35.09
N PHE A 318 -34.60 8.92 -36.39
CA PHE A 318 -34.83 10.11 -37.22
C PHE A 318 -36.01 10.94 -36.74
N ASP A 319 -37.08 10.31 -36.27
CA ASP A 319 -38.29 11.00 -35.81
C ASP A 319 -38.11 11.55 -34.39
N TYR A 320 -37.29 10.86 -33.58
CA TYR A 320 -37.03 11.27 -32.20
C TYR A 320 -36.10 12.48 -32.12
N PHE A 321 -34.98 12.47 -32.86
CA PHE A 321 -34.05 13.59 -32.91
C PHE A 321 -34.25 14.39 -34.18
N THR A 322 -34.73 15.63 -34.06
CA THR A 322 -34.90 16.55 -35.19
C THR A 322 -33.57 17.10 -35.69
N GLU A 323 -32.64 17.38 -34.78
CA GLU A 323 -31.34 17.98 -35.06
C GLU A 323 -30.34 16.96 -35.61
N THR A 324 -29.65 17.32 -36.69
CA THR A 324 -28.62 16.46 -37.32
C THR A 324 -27.47 16.16 -36.37
N ILE A 325 -27.07 17.14 -35.56
CA ILE A 325 -25.96 17.00 -34.59
C ILE A 325 -26.24 15.85 -33.61
N ASP A 326 -27.49 15.70 -33.15
CA ASP A 326 -27.84 14.64 -32.20
C ASP A 326 -27.83 13.25 -32.87
N ARG A 327 -28.21 13.17 -34.15
CA ARG A 327 -28.13 11.94 -34.96
C ARG A 327 -26.68 11.52 -35.20
N GLU A 328 -25.81 12.47 -35.54
CA GLU A 328 -24.37 12.22 -35.72
C GLU A 328 -23.72 11.64 -34.47
N GLN A 329 -24.12 12.09 -33.27
CA GLN A 329 -23.62 11.52 -32.02
C GLN A 329 -23.93 10.03 -31.88
N ILE A 330 -25.11 9.60 -32.30
CA ILE A 330 -25.55 8.19 -32.21
C ILE A 330 -24.85 7.34 -33.28
N MET A 331 -24.64 7.90 -34.47
CA MET A 331 -23.98 7.21 -35.58
C MET A 331 -22.46 7.07 -35.37
N PHE A 332 -21.82 8.01 -34.70
CA PHE A 332 -20.37 8.03 -34.50
C PHE A 332 -19.75 6.70 -34.01
N PRO A 333 -20.24 6.04 -32.94
CA PRO A 333 -19.69 4.74 -32.52
C PRO A 333 -19.91 3.61 -33.53
N LEU A 334 -21.00 3.64 -34.30
CA LEU A 334 -21.31 2.64 -35.33
C LEU A 334 -20.36 2.75 -36.52
N ILE A 335 -20.08 3.99 -36.94
CA ILE A 335 -19.14 4.29 -38.02
C ILE A 335 -17.73 3.94 -37.57
N PHE A 336 -17.33 4.34 -36.36
CA PHE A 336 -15.98 4.15 -35.86
C PHE A 336 -15.57 2.66 -35.76
N ALA A 337 -16.52 1.79 -35.40
CA ALA A 337 -16.27 0.36 -35.25
C ALA A 337 -16.60 -0.47 -36.51
N ASP A 338 -16.96 0.16 -37.63
CA ASP A 338 -17.42 -0.51 -38.86
C ASP A 338 -18.62 -1.48 -38.63
N MET A 339 -19.52 -1.11 -37.70
CA MET A 339 -20.70 -1.88 -37.31
C MET A 339 -22.02 -1.28 -37.80
N LEU A 340 -21.93 -0.31 -38.70
CA LEU A 340 -23.09 0.27 -39.37
C LEU A 340 -23.85 -0.82 -40.13
N ASN A 341 -25.18 -0.86 -39.98
CA ASN A 341 -26.08 -1.89 -40.53
C ASN A 341 -25.84 -3.34 -40.04
N LYS A 342 -25.05 -3.56 -38.98
CA LYS A 342 -24.79 -4.90 -38.42
C LYS A 342 -25.41 -5.14 -37.05
N VAL A 343 -25.86 -4.08 -36.39
CA VAL A 343 -26.42 -4.12 -35.03
C VAL A 343 -27.78 -3.45 -35.01
N ASP A 344 -28.71 -4.00 -34.22
CA ASP A 344 -29.95 -3.32 -33.89
C ASP A 344 -29.85 -2.71 -32.50
N ILE A 345 -30.42 -1.52 -32.32
CA ILE A 345 -30.31 -0.76 -31.08
C ILE A 345 -31.71 -0.37 -30.62
N VAL A 346 -32.00 -0.68 -29.35
CA VAL A 346 -33.19 -0.21 -28.65
C VAL A 346 -32.72 0.63 -27.48
N ALA A 347 -33.12 1.90 -27.43
CA ALA A 347 -32.74 2.82 -26.37
C ALA A 347 -33.98 3.41 -25.70
N ASP A 348 -34.05 3.28 -24.37
CA ASP A 348 -35.02 3.97 -23.55
C ASP A 348 -34.35 5.13 -22.82
N VAL A 349 -34.87 6.34 -23.00
CA VAL A 349 -34.24 7.55 -22.47
C VAL A 349 -35.20 8.35 -21.64
N ARG A 350 -34.70 8.79 -20.47
CA ARG A 350 -35.45 9.57 -19.48
C ARG A 350 -34.62 10.78 -19.05
N GLU A 351 -35.33 11.86 -18.75
CA GLU A 351 -34.76 13.12 -18.23
C GLU A 351 -33.77 13.83 -19.19
N GLY A 352 -33.34 15.03 -18.79
CA GLY A 352 -32.39 15.85 -19.54
C GLY A 352 -33.00 16.55 -20.76
N GLY A 353 -32.13 17.04 -21.65
CA GLY A 353 -32.52 17.65 -22.93
C GLY A 353 -31.90 16.89 -24.11
N HIS A 354 -32.32 17.21 -25.33
CA HIS A 354 -31.99 16.49 -26.57
C HIS A 354 -30.48 16.11 -26.69
N SER A 355 -29.58 17.09 -26.60
CA SER A 355 -28.12 16.88 -26.65
C SER A 355 -27.59 16.00 -25.52
N GLY A 356 -28.20 16.09 -24.34
CA GLY A 356 -27.86 15.23 -23.20
C GLY A 356 -28.27 13.79 -23.47
N GLN A 357 -29.46 13.59 -24.03
CA GLN A 357 -30.01 12.29 -24.37
C GLN A 357 -29.18 11.61 -25.46
N ALA A 358 -28.88 12.30 -26.56
CA ALA A 358 -28.04 11.77 -27.64
C ALA A 358 -26.66 11.33 -27.11
N GLY A 359 -26.03 12.14 -26.25
CA GLY A 359 -24.75 11.79 -25.63
C GLY A 359 -24.81 10.62 -24.64
N ALA A 360 -25.95 10.41 -23.95
CA ALA A 360 -26.16 9.24 -23.09
C ALA A 360 -26.29 7.97 -23.93
N ILE A 361 -27.10 8.02 -25.00
CA ILE A 361 -27.29 6.91 -25.93
C ILE A 361 -25.95 6.54 -26.57
N ARG A 362 -25.18 7.51 -27.08
CA ARG A 362 -23.86 7.29 -27.68
C ARG A 362 -22.94 6.49 -26.76
N TRP A 363 -22.90 6.85 -25.48
CA TRP A 363 -22.09 6.15 -24.48
C TRP A 363 -22.61 4.73 -24.23
N GLY A 364 -23.93 4.56 -24.11
CA GLY A 364 -24.56 3.24 -23.97
C GLY A 364 -24.32 2.31 -25.16
N ILE A 365 -24.45 2.83 -26.39
CA ILE A 365 -24.12 2.09 -27.62
C ILE A 365 -22.66 1.65 -27.60
N SER A 366 -21.74 2.56 -27.28
CA SER A 366 -20.30 2.26 -27.24
C SER A 366 -19.98 1.16 -26.22
N TRP A 367 -20.62 1.19 -25.06
CA TRP A 367 -20.46 0.18 -24.00
C TRP A 367 -21.10 -1.16 -24.36
N GLY A 368 -22.25 -1.17 -25.04
CA GLY A 368 -22.86 -2.40 -25.55
C GLY A 368 -22.02 -3.04 -26.66
N MET A 369 -21.54 -2.23 -27.61
CA MET A 369 -20.75 -2.67 -28.76
C MET A 369 -19.41 -3.31 -28.40
N ARG A 370 -18.80 -2.93 -27.27
CA ARG A 370 -17.48 -3.46 -26.86
C ARG A 370 -17.47 -5.00 -26.80
N ASN A 371 -18.60 -5.64 -26.53
CA ASN A 371 -18.68 -7.09 -26.38
C ASN A 371 -18.70 -7.82 -27.73
N PHE A 372 -18.97 -7.12 -28.83
CA PHE A 372 -19.08 -7.71 -30.17
C PHE A 372 -17.86 -7.39 -31.06
N VAL A 373 -16.83 -6.76 -30.49
CA VAL A 373 -15.71 -6.14 -31.21
C VAL A 373 -14.38 -6.68 -30.65
N SER A 374 -13.33 -6.71 -31.48
CA SER A 374 -11.99 -7.16 -31.08
C SER A 374 -11.35 -6.27 -30.00
N GLU A 375 -10.42 -6.82 -29.22
CA GLU A 375 -9.69 -6.09 -28.16
C GLU A 375 -8.98 -4.83 -28.70
N GLU A 376 -8.36 -4.93 -29.88
CA GLU A 376 -7.67 -3.79 -30.52
C GLU A 376 -8.62 -2.63 -30.83
N MET A 377 -9.82 -2.94 -31.33
CA MET A 377 -10.81 -1.92 -31.64
C MET A 377 -11.43 -1.33 -30.35
N ARG A 378 -11.57 -2.12 -29.27
CA ARG A 378 -11.98 -1.60 -27.96
C ARG A 378 -10.98 -0.59 -27.42
N GLU A 379 -9.69 -0.85 -27.57
CA GLU A 379 -8.65 0.09 -27.19
C GLU A 379 -8.68 1.36 -28.05
N ARG A 380 -8.93 1.23 -29.37
CA ARG A 380 -9.18 2.38 -30.25
C ARG A 380 -10.40 3.20 -29.80
N MET A 381 -11.50 2.56 -29.42
CA MET A 381 -12.71 3.23 -28.89
C MET A 381 -12.43 3.94 -27.56
N ARG A 382 -11.58 3.35 -26.70
CA ARG A 382 -11.11 3.96 -25.46
C ARG A 382 -10.33 5.24 -25.74
N LEU A 383 -9.36 5.18 -26.67
CA LEU A 383 -8.55 6.33 -27.08
C LEU A 383 -9.39 7.43 -27.75
N ALA A 384 -10.42 7.05 -28.53
CA ALA A 384 -11.39 7.98 -29.11
C ALA A 384 -12.36 8.60 -28.08
N GLY A 385 -12.32 8.16 -26.81
CA GLY A 385 -13.17 8.68 -25.73
C GLY A 385 -14.63 8.22 -25.78
N LEU A 386 -14.94 7.17 -26.56
CA LEU A 386 -16.30 6.60 -26.67
C LEU A 386 -16.72 5.87 -25.38
N LEU A 387 -15.76 5.20 -24.74
CA LEU A 387 -15.99 4.46 -23.48
C LEU A 387 -15.91 5.36 -22.24
N THR A 388 -15.39 6.58 -22.37
CA THR A 388 -15.22 7.51 -21.26
C THR A 388 -16.51 8.27 -20.96
N ARG A 389 -16.96 8.22 -19.70
CA ARG A 389 -18.10 9.00 -19.22
C ARG A 389 -17.76 10.49 -19.20
N ASP A 390 -18.64 11.36 -19.74
CA ASP A 390 -18.47 12.82 -19.60
C ASP A 390 -18.99 13.30 -18.22
N PHE A 391 -18.04 13.62 -17.33
CA PHE A 391 -18.27 14.11 -15.96
C PHE A 391 -18.73 15.58 -15.89
N ARG A 392 -18.71 16.33 -17.00
CA ARG A 392 -19.10 17.74 -16.99
C ARG A 392 -20.57 17.88 -16.62
N ARG A 393 -20.85 18.74 -15.64
CA ARG A 393 -22.18 19.08 -15.13
C ARG A 393 -22.30 20.58 -14.94
N ARG A 394 -23.53 21.10 -14.90
CA ARG A 394 -23.78 22.51 -14.61
C ARG A 394 -23.30 22.79 -13.19
N GLU A 395 -22.33 23.66 -13.07
CA GLU A 395 -21.80 24.06 -11.78
C GLU A 395 -22.82 24.92 -11.01
N ARG A 396 -22.91 24.72 -9.68
CA ARG A 396 -23.80 25.51 -8.83
C ARG A 396 -23.43 27.00 -8.81
N LYS A 397 -24.44 27.86 -8.64
CA LYS A 397 -24.26 29.28 -8.30
C LYS A 397 -23.64 29.39 -6.90
N LYS A 398 -22.78 30.40 -6.70
CA LYS A 398 -22.23 30.72 -5.38
C LYS A 398 -22.94 31.95 -4.83
N PRO A 399 -23.23 32.01 -3.52
CA PRO A 399 -23.69 33.25 -2.91
C PRO A 399 -22.66 34.36 -3.14
N GLY A 400 -23.12 35.61 -3.29
CA GLY A 400 -22.26 36.75 -3.62
C GLY A 400 -21.76 36.79 -5.07
N GLN A 401 -22.25 35.93 -5.96
CA GLN A 401 -21.89 35.93 -7.40
C GLN A 401 -23.14 35.93 -8.28
N ALA A 402 -23.05 36.57 -9.45
CA ALA A 402 -24.17 36.64 -10.39
C ALA A 402 -24.54 35.26 -10.96
N ARG A 403 -23.55 34.42 -11.29
CA ARG A 403 -23.73 33.03 -11.73
C ARG A 403 -22.69 32.12 -11.07
N ALA A 404 -22.47 30.92 -11.63
CA ALA A 404 -21.47 29.97 -11.12
C ALA A 404 -20.03 30.53 -11.14
N ARG A 405 -19.67 31.33 -12.15
CA ARG A 405 -18.35 31.94 -12.28
C ARG A 405 -18.40 33.46 -12.51
N LYS A 406 -19.48 33.96 -13.16
CA LYS A 406 -19.72 35.39 -13.39
C LYS A 406 -19.90 36.12 -12.07
N LYS A 407 -19.05 37.11 -11.81
CA LYS A 407 -19.16 38.03 -10.67
C LYS A 407 -20.13 39.16 -11.00
N PHE A 408 -20.60 39.86 -9.98
CA PHE A 408 -21.26 41.15 -10.18
C PHE A 408 -20.25 42.17 -10.70
N THR A 409 -20.74 43.22 -11.35
CA THR A 409 -19.90 44.33 -11.80
C THR A 409 -19.24 44.97 -10.58
N TRP A 410 -17.91 44.97 -10.56
CA TRP A 410 -17.14 45.62 -9.50
C TRP A 410 -17.10 47.13 -9.76
N LYS A 411 -17.52 47.93 -8.78
CA LYS A 411 -17.39 49.39 -8.80
C LYS A 411 -16.17 49.75 -7.95
N LYS A 412 -15.22 50.49 -8.54
CA LYS A 412 -13.95 50.86 -7.89
C LYS A 412 -14.07 52.05 -6.93
N ARG A 413 -15.01 52.95 -7.19
CA ARG A 413 -15.13 54.27 -6.56
C ARG A 413 -16.35 54.30 -5.65
#